data_AF-A0A3N4KRK3-F1
#
_entry.id   AF-A0A3N4KRK3-F1
#
_cell.length_a   1.000
_cell.length_b   1.000
_cell.length_c   1.000
_cell.angle_alpha   90.00
_cell.angle_beta   90.00
_cell.angle_gamma   90.00
#
_symmetry.space_group_name_H-M   'P 1'
#
loop_
_entity.id
_entity.type
_entity.pdbx_description
1 polymer ?
#
loop_
_entity_poly.entity_id
_entity_poly.type
_entity_poly.pdbx_seq_one_letter_code
_entity_poly.pdbx_strand_id
1 'polypeptide(L)'
;MVHIALAGASGSLGQLLLTHLSSHPSAHRITVLSRSPTPPKPVTPNTTVRTVDYTSLSSLTKALAGIDIVLSTLSSLSSGPAQMLLIQAAAAAGVKRFAPSEWGIHPDLNYDITLYTDIKTPSWEAVKTSGMEYTAFENGVFLNYMAYGSPKAGAKEKAFKGLQYTPWLFDPTLDTIEVPGTGEEQFVVTEVEDITKVVADVVGRDEVWRQEVSTMVGAVTCFNELIREMERITGKKYEVVYQDIALLEKKIAEETTQMGRFYWEYRLCLARGKCNVQPSLNNLTDLSLTGVTEFLERWWGKKDDE
;
A
#
# COMPACT_ATOMS: atom_id res chain seq x y z
N MET A 1 4.29 -16.09 -18.87
CA MET A 1 5.25 -14.96 -18.83
C MET A 1 4.58 -13.73 -19.43
N VAL A 2 4.72 -12.57 -18.81
CA VAL A 2 4.18 -11.28 -19.30
C VAL A 2 5.25 -10.18 -19.18
N HIS A 3 5.12 -9.11 -19.95
CA HIS A 3 5.98 -7.94 -19.92
C HIS A 3 5.33 -6.83 -19.09
N ILE A 4 5.96 -6.51 -17.96
CA ILE A 4 5.42 -5.60 -16.96
C ILE A 4 6.23 -4.31 -16.99
N ALA A 5 5.56 -3.16 -17.09
CA ALA A 5 6.14 -1.87 -16.76
C ALA A 5 5.83 -1.51 -15.30
N LEU A 6 6.85 -1.08 -14.55
CA LEU A 6 6.71 -0.58 -13.18
C LEU A 6 7.07 0.90 -13.13
N ALA A 7 6.08 1.73 -12.81
CA ALA A 7 6.25 3.15 -12.50
C ALA A 7 6.43 3.35 -11.00
N GLY A 8 7.35 4.20 -10.57
CA GLY A 8 7.60 4.46 -9.14
C GLY A 8 8.54 3.44 -8.46
N ALA A 9 9.33 2.69 -9.23
CA ALA A 9 10.25 1.67 -8.73
C ALA A 9 11.35 2.16 -7.77
N SER A 10 11.54 3.47 -7.63
CA SER A 10 12.47 4.06 -6.65
C SER A 10 11.83 4.31 -5.29
N GLY A 11 10.51 4.23 -5.16
CA GLY A 11 9.80 4.34 -3.89
C GLY A 11 9.90 3.06 -3.06
N SER A 12 9.56 3.10 -1.78
CA SER A 12 9.67 1.98 -0.85
C SER A 12 8.94 0.72 -1.34
N LEU A 13 7.65 0.84 -1.63
CA LEU A 13 6.85 -0.25 -2.17
C LEU A 13 7.36 -0.70 -3.55
N GLY A 14 7.68 0.25 -4.43
CA GLY A 14 8.15 -0.03 -5.78
C GLY A 14 9.48 -0.79 -5.84
N GLN A 15 10.43 -0.50 -4.96
CA GLN A 15 11.70 -1.22 -4.87
C GLN A 15 11.50 -2.67 -4.44
N LEU A 16 10.62 -2.88 -3.46
CA LEU A 16 10.33 -4.21 -2.95
C LEU A 16 9.54 -5.04 -3.98
N LEU A 17 8.55 -4.42 -4.63
CA LEU A 17 7.79 -5.03 -5.72
C LEU A 17 8.69 -5.40 -6.91
N LEU A 18 9.61 -4.50 -7.31
CA LEU A 18 10.61 -4.80 -8.32
C LEU A 18 11.45 -6.03 -7.95
N THR A 19 11.87 -6.12 -6.69
CA THR A 19 12.68 -7.24 -6.18
C THR A 19 11.93 -8.56 -6.32
N HIS A 20 10.68 -8.64 -5.87
CA HIS A 20 9.89 -9.87 -5.96
C HIS A 20 9.48 -10.22 -7.39
N LEU A 21 9.09 -9.23 -8.21
CA LEU A 21 8.78 -9.46 -9.62
C LEU A 21 9.98 -10.01 -10.40
N SER A 22 11.17 -9.44 -10.18
CA SER A 22 12.38 -9.80 -10.91
C SER A 22 12.95 -11.17 -10.53
N SER A 23 12.68 -11.61 -9.29
CA SER A 23 13.14 -12.89 -8.75
C SER A 23 12.09 -14.01 -8.82
N HIS A 24 10.88 -13.70 -9.30
CA HIS A 24 9.80 -14.67 -9.36
C HIS A 24 10.09 -15.81 -10.36
N PRO A 25 9.76 -17.08 -10.02
CA PRO A 25 9.95 -18.22 -10.92
C PRO A 25 9.27 -18.10 -12.29
N SER A 26 8.18 -17.33 -12.37
CA SER A 26 7.46 -17.02 -13.63
C SER A 26 8.30 -16.26 -14.65
N ALA A 27 9.47 -15.74 -14.24
CA ALA A 27 10.44 -15.04 -15.07
C ALA A 27 9.83 -13.93 -15.94
N HIS A 28 8.96 -13.11 -15.33
CA HIS A 28 8.36 -11.96 -16.00
C HIS A 28 9.45 -11.03 -16.54
N ARG A 29 9.20 -10.42 -17.71
CA ARG A 29 10.09 -9.39 -18.24
C ARG A 29 9.71 -8.08 -17.58
N ILE A 30 10.65 -7.42 -16.91
CA ILE A 30 10.36 -6.19 -16.15
C ILE A 30 11.01 -4.97 -16.81
N THR A 31 10.21 -3.94 -17.03
CA THR A 31 10.64 -2.62 -17.48
C THR A 31 10.35 -1.59 -16.40
N VAL A 32 11.38 -0.94 -15.86
CA VAL A 32 11.22 0.19 -14.94
C VAL A 32 11.07 1.48 -15.73
N LEU A 33 10.03 2.26 -15.42
CA LEU A 33 9.85 3.62 -15.93
C LEU A 33 10.51 4.62 -14.97
N SER A 34 11.61 5.23 -15.38
CA SER A 34 12.43 6.09 -14.52
C SER A 34 12.66 7.46 -15.16
N ARG A 35 12.79 8.51 -14.34
CA ARG A 35 13.22 9.84 -14.81
C ARG A 35 14.70 9.88 -15.18
N SER A 36 15.47 8.92 -14.69
CA SER A 36 16.92 8.79 -14.90
C SER A 36 17.23 7.46 -15.58
N PRO A 37 18.23 7.39 -16.47
CA PRO A 37 18.69 6.13 -17.02
C PRO A 37 19.33 5.21 -15.97
N THR A 38 19.67 5.72 -14.79
CA THR A 38 20.24 4.93 -13.70
C THR A 38 19.19 3.94 -13.17
N PRO A 39 19.51 2.63 -13.09
CA PRO A 39 18.61 1.66 -12.47
C PRO A 39 18.30 2.02 -11.00
N PRO A 40 17.06 1.77 -10.53
CA PRO A 40 16.79 1.84 -9.10
C PRO A 40 17.67 0.84 -8.36
N LYS A 41 17.98 1.15 -7.09
CA LYS A 41 18.63 0.20 -6.19
C LYS A 41 17.55 -0.55 -5.39
N PRO A 42 17.73 -1.86 -5.11
CA PRO A 42 18.82 -2.71 -5.59
C PRO A 42 18.71 -3.00 -7.09
N VAL A 43 19.85 -3.21 -7.77
CA VAL A 43 19.85 -3.66 -9.16
C VAL A 43 19.36 -5.10 -9.20
N THR A 44 18.25 -5.35 -9.88
CA THR A 44 17.67 -6.69 -10.00
C THR A 44 17.97 -7.31 -11.37
N PRO A 45 18.16 -8.64 -11.46
CA PRO A 45 18.23 -9.35 -12.73
C PRO A 45 16.96 -9.13 -13.57
N ASN A 46 17.05 -9.30 -14.89
CA ASN A 46 15.89 -9.25 -15.80
C ASN A 46 15.12 -7.91 -15.84
N THR A 47 15.72 -6.83 -15.36
CA THR A 47 15.15 -5.49 -15.38
C THR A 47 15.76 -4.62 -16.46
N THR A 48 14.92 -4.03 -17.31
CA THR A 48 15.30 -2.97 -18.25
C THR A 48 14.82 -1.63 -17.72
N VAL A 49 15.61 -0.57 -17.87
CA VAL A 49 15.17 0.80 -17.54
C VAL A 49 14.77 1.50 -18.83
N ARG A 50 13.57 2.09 -18.86
CA ARG A 50 13.16 3.06 -19.89
C ARG A 50 13.05 4.43 -19.25
N THR A 51 13.88 5.36 -19.72
CA THR A 51 13.84 6.76 -19.27
C THR A 51 12.59 7.43 -19.82
N VAL A 52 11.82 8.08 -18.95
CA VAL A 52 10.56 8.75 -19.28
C VAL A 52 10.48 10.14 -18.66
N ASP A 53 9.74 11.02 -19.34
CA ASP A 53 9.23 12.26 -18.77
C ASP A 53 7.75 12.06 -18.41
N TYR A 54 7.46 12.06 -17.11
CA TYR A 54 6.10 11.88 -16.58
C TYR A 54 5.14 13.04 -16.87
N THR A 55 5.63 14.12 -17.47
CA THR A 55 4.81 15.25 -17.96
C THR A 55 4.52 15.16 -19.46
N SER A 56 5.09 14.16 -20.15
CA SER A 56 4.99 14.01 -21.61
C SER A 56 4.25 12.73 -21.99
N LEU A 57 3.03 12.89 -22.51
CA LEU A 57 2.22 11.77 -23.02
C LEU A 57 3.00 10.95 -24.07
N SER A 58 3.67 11.61 -25.02
CA SER A 58 4.43 10.92 -26.08
C SER A 58 5.65 10.15 -25.54
N SER A 59 6.35 10.69 -24.54
CA SER A 59 7.45 10.01 -23.87
C SER A 59 6.96 8.71 -23.22
N LEU A 60 5.87 8.79 -22.46
CA LEU A 60 5.27 7.64 -21.79
C LEU A 60 4.72 6.61 -22.79
N THR A 61 3.96 7.03 -23.81
CA THR A 61 3.40 6.10 -24.82
C THR A 61 4.50 5.34 -25.53
N LYS A 62 5.58 6.01 -25.96
CA LYS A 62 6.73 5.35 -26.60
C LYS A 62 7.40 4.34 -25.66
N ALA A 63 7.55 4.69 -24.39
CA ALA A 63 8.14 3.81 -23.39
C ALA A 63 7.23 2.64 -23.00
N LEU A 64 5.95 2.67 -23.33
CA LEU A 64 4.99 1.61 -23.06
C LEU A 64 4.76 0.66 -24.25
N ALA A 65 5.41 0.89 -25.39
CA ALA A 65 5.31 0.00 -26.54
C ALA A 65 5.72 -1.45 -26.18
N GLY A 66 4.81 -2.39 -26.47
CA GLY A 66 4.98 -3.83 -26.22
C GLY A 66 4.92 -4.24 -24.75
N ILE A 67 4.33 -3.42 -23.89
CA ILE A 67 4.04 -3.73 -22.48
C ILE A 67 2.65 -4.36 -22.36
N ASP A 68 2.54 -5.47 -21.63
CA ASP A 68 1.26 -6.14 -21.39
C ASP A 68 0.54 -5.54 -20.17
N ILE A 69 1.30 -5.26 -19.11
CA ILE A 69 0.81 -4.83 -17.80
C ILE A 69 1.57 -3.61 -17.32
N VAL A 70 0.87 -2.58 -16.83
CA VAL A 70 1.47 -1.46 -16.11
C VAL A 70 1.07 -1.52 -14.64
N LEU A 71 2.06 -1.48 -13.75
CA LEU A 71 1.88 -1.33 -12.31
C LEU A 71 2.38 0.06 -11.90
N SER A 72 1.51 0.85 -11.26
CA SER A 72 1.88 2.17 -10.73
C SER A 72 2.07 2.08 -9.22
N THR A 73 3.27 2.39 -8.75
CA THR A 73 3.58 2.67 -7.33
C THR A 73 4.02 4.12 -7.14
N LEU A 74 3.55 5.02 -8.01
CA LEU A 74 3.81 6.45 -7.88
C LEU A 74 3.15 7.00 -6.60
N SER A 75 3.83 7.90 -5.90
CA SER A 75 3.25 8.52 -4.69
C SER A 75 2.04 9.39 -5.08
N SER A 76 0.85 9.03 -4.61
CA SER A 76 -0.38 9.76 -4.92
C SER A 76 -0.29 11.24 -4.48
N LEU A 77 0.39 11.51 -3.35
CA LEU A 77 0.58 12.86 -2.80
C LEU A 77 1.36 13.81 -3.73
N SER A 78 2.25 13.27 -4.57
CA SER A 78 3.16 14.08 -5.39
C SER A 78 3.03 13.82 -6.89
N SER A 79 2.15 12.91 -7.31
CA SER A 79 2.19 12.37 -8.68
C SER A 79 0.81 12.09 -9.28
N GLY A 80 -0.26 12.71 -8.77
CA GLY A 80 -1.61 12.63 -9.34
C GLY A 80 -1.65 12.90 -10.85
N PRO A 81 -1.18 14.07 -11.34
CA PRO A 81 -1.15 14.36 -12.79
C PRO A 81 -0.30 13.38 -13.60
N ALA A 82 0.82 12.92 -13.04
CA ALA A 82 1.70 11.95 -13.70
C ALA A 82 1.01 10.59 -13.87
N GLN A 83 0.22 10.16 -12.88
CA GLN A 83 -0.55 8.91 -12.99
C GLN A 83 -1.65 9.01 -14.06
N MET A 84 -2.34 10.14 -14.16
CA MET A 84 -3.33 10.34 -15.22
C MET A 84 -2.69 10.25 -16.61
N LEU A 85 -1.55 10.92 -16.82
CA LEU A 85 -0.81 10.82 -18.08
C LEU A 85 -0.31 9.39 -18.35
N LEU A 86 0.11 8.67 -17.31
CA LEU A 86 0.52 7.27 -17.43
C LEU A 86 -0.63 6.36 -17.88
N ILE A 87 -1.84 6.56 -17.37
CA ILE A 87 -3.06 5.83 -17.79
C ILE A 87 -3.36 6.12 -19.26
N GLN A 88 -3.39 7.39 -19.66
CA GLN A 88 -3.64 7.80 -21.04
C GLN A 88 -2.59 7.23 -21.99
N ALA A 89 -1.31 7.27 -21.59
CA ALA A 89 -0.20 6.72 -22.35
C ALA A 89 -0.31 5.21 -22.53
N ALA A 90 -0.71 4.49 -21.48
CA ALA A 90 -0.91 3.04 -21.50
C ALA A 90 -2.03 2.65 -22.46
N ALA A 91 -3.17 3.34 -22.39
CA ALA A 91 -4.28 3.14 -23.34
C ALA A 91 -3.83 3.40 -24.78
N ALA A 92 -3.14 4.53 -25.03
CA ALA A 92 -2.64 4.89 -26.36
C ALA A 92 -1.58 3.91 -26.90
N ALA A 93 -0.82 3.25 -26.01
CA ALA A 93 0.19 2.24 -26.38
C ALA A 93 -0.42 0.83 -26.58
N GLY A 94 -1.72 0.65 -26.30
CA GLY A 94 -2.38 -0.65 -26.38
C GLY A 94 -2.03 -1.61 -25.25
N VAL A 95 -1.68 -1.08 -24.07
CA VAL A 95 -1.48 -1.90 -22.85
C VAL A 95 -2.78 -2.63 -22.51
N LYS A 96 -2.69 -3.91 -22.16
CA LYS A 96 -3.88 -4.72 -21.83
C LYS A 96 -4.39 -4.44 -20.42
N ARG A 97 -3.47 -4.33 -19.45
CA ARG A 97 -3.76 -4.33 -18.01
C ARG A 97 -3.11 -3.16 -17.30
N PHE A 98 -3.86 -2.50 -16.42
CA PHE A 98 -3.35 -1.36 -15.64
C PHE A 98 -3.74 -1.45 -14.16
N ALA A 99 -2.76 -1.39 -13.26
CA ALA A 99 -2.99 -1.23 -11.83
C ALA A 99 -2.60 0.18 -11.38
N PRO A 100 -3.56 1.04 -10.99
CA PRO A 100 -3.26 2.36 -10.45
C PRO A 100 -2.60 2.26 -9.06
N SER A 101 -1.96 3.36 -8.65
CA SER A 101 -1.32 3.49 -7.33
C SER A 101 -2.38 3.67 -6.25
N GLU A 102 -2.90 2.53 -5.79
CA GLU A 102 -3.95 2.46 -4.77
C GLU A 102 -3.43 2.01 -3.41
N TRP A 103 -2.82 0.82 -3.33
CA TRP A 103 -1.96 0.32 -2.25
C TRP A 103 -2.37 0.72 -0.82
N GLY A 104 -3.65 0.52 -0.50
CA GLY A 104 -4.23 0.97 0.76
C GLY A 104 -5.62 0.39 0.99
N ILE A 105 -6.54 1.25 1.46
CA ILE A 105 -7.95 0.93 1.73
C ILE A 105 -8.81 1.00 0.47
N HIS A 106 -10.04 0.47 0.56
CA HIS A 106 -10.98 0.40 -0.55
C HIS A 106 -11.17 1.75 -1.27
N PRO A 107 -11.14 1.78 -2.62
CA PRO A 107 -11.30 3.00 -3.40
C PRO A 107 -12.61 3.76 -3.18
N ASP A 108 -13.68 3.09 -2.76
CA ASP A 108 -14.94 3.77 -2.41
C ASP A 108 -14.77 4.75 -1.24
N LEU A 109 -13.75 4.54 -0.39
CA LEU A 109 -13.41 5.45 0.70
C LEU A 109 -12.66 6.69 0.22
N ASN A 110 -12.30 6.76 -1.06
CA ASN A 110 -11.72 7.97 -1.63
C ASN A 110 -12.69 9.16 -1.52
N TYR A 111 -14.00 8.93 -1.47
CA TYR A 111 -15.02 9.98 -1.30
C TYR A 111 -15.25 10.39 0.17
N ASP A 112 -14.81 9.56 1.12
CA ASP A 112 -14.85 9.88 2.57
C ASP A 112 -13.59 10.62 3.03
N ILE A 113 -12.53 10.63 2.21
CA ILE A 113 -11.22 11.21 2.51
C ILE A 113 -10.94 12.30 1.47
N THR A 114 -10.95 13.56 1.91
CA THR A 114 -10.83 14.75 1.03
C THR A 114 -9.58 14.67 0.15
N LEU A 115 -8.44 14.34 0.76
CA LEU A 115 -7.18 14.22 0.05
C LEU A 115 -7.24 13.17 -1.08
N TYR A 116 -7.91 12.05 -0.84
CA TYR A 116 -8.07 10.99 -1.84
C TYR A 116 -9.06 11.38 -2.92
N THR A 117 -10.14 12.08 -2.56
CA THR A 117 -11.08 12.63 -3.54
C THR A 117 -10.33 13.48 -4.57
N ASP A 118 -9.45 14.37 -4.11
CA ASP A 118 -8.71 15.29 -4.97
C ASP A 118 -7.67 14.59 -5.86
N ILE A 119 -6.93 13.62 -5.31
CA ILE A 119 -5.75 13.06 -6.01
C ILE A 119 -6.02 11.72 -6.73
N LYS A 120 -7.00 10.93 -6.28
CA LYS A 120 -7.28 9.58 -6.81
C LYS A 120 -8.49 9.55 -7.74
N THR A 121 -9.56 10.31 -7.47
CA THR A 121 -10.79 10.29 -8.30
C THR A 121 -10.51 10.49 -9.79
N PRO A 122 -9.69 11.48 -10.21
CA PRO A 122 -9.39 11.66 -11.64
C PRO A 122 -8.64 10.48 -12.28
N SER A 123 -7.80 9.78 -11.50
CA SER A 123 -7.12 8.57 -11.98
C SER A 123 -8.11 7.42 -12.15
N TRP A 124 -9.09 7.30 -11.26
CA TRP A 124 -10.15 6.30 -11.33
C TRP A 124 -11.05 6.51 -12.54
N GLU A 125 -11.51 7.73 -12.77
CA GLU A 125 -12.30 8.07 -13.95
C GLU A 125 -11.54 7.75 -15.25
N ALA A 126 -10.24 8.08 -15.29
CA ALA A 126 -9.39 7.80 -16.43
C ALA A 126 -9.20 6.30 -16.68
N VAL A 127 -8.94 5.49 -15.64
CA VAL A 127 -8.72 4.04 -15.84
C VAL A 127 -10.01 3.32 -16.21
N LYS A 128 -11.15 3.71 -15.63
CA LYS A 128 -12.47 3.13 -15.93
C LYS A 128 -12.90 3.33 -17.38
N THR A 129 -12.50 4.44 -17.99
CA THR A 129 -12.84 4.79 -19.38
C THR A 129 -11.73 4.43 -20.38
N SER A 130 -10.63 3.83 -19.92
CA SER A 130 -9.46 3.56 -20.75
C SER A 130 -9.62 2.42 -21.76
N GLY A 131 -10.59 1.51 -21.53
CA GLY A 131 -10.73 0.27 -22.29
C GLY A 131 -9.74 -0.84 -21.91
N MET A 132 -8.83 -0.59 -20.96
CA MET A 132 -7.93 -1.61 -20.41
C MET A 132 -8.66 -2.46 -19.34
N GLU A 133 -8.21 -3.69 -19.13
CA GLU A 133 -8.50 -4.42 -17.89
C GLU A 133 -7.78 -3.71 -16.74
N TYR A 134 -8.41 -3.53 -15.59
CA TYR A 134 -7.80 -2.84 -14.46
C TYR A 134 -8.22 -3.44 -13.13
N THR A 135 -7.34 -3.29 -12.14
CA THR A 135 -7.67 -3.56 -10.74
C THR A 135 -6.85 -2.65 -9.85
N ALA A 136 -7.44 -2.15 -8.77
CA ALA A 136 -6.68 -1.68 -7.63
C ALA A 136 -6.17 -2.88 -6.83
N PHE A 137 -4.93 -2.80 -6.35
CA PHE A 137 -4.45 -3.70 -5.30
C PHE A 137 -4.76 -3.05 -3.95
N GLU A 138 -5.72 -3.64 -3.24
CA GLU A 138 -6.13 -3.22 -1.89
C GLU A 138 -5.47 -4.13 -0.87
N ASN A 139 -4.83 -3.54 0.14
CA ASN A 139 -4.07 -4.29 1.16
C ASN A 139 -4.36 -3.84 2.60
N GLY A 140 -5.34 -2.95 2.79
CA GLY A 140 -5.61 -2.32 4.07
C GLY A 140 -4.45 -1.44 4.55
N VAL A 141 -4.18 -1.48 5.85
CA VAL A 141 -3.10 -0.69 6.46
C VAL A 141 -1.79 -1.47 6.41
N PHE A 142 -0.66 -0.80 6.19
CA PHE A 142 0.64 -1.46 6.32
C PHE A 142 0.89 -1.87 7.78
N LEU A 143 0.98 -3.17 8.04
CA LEU A 143 1.26 -3.72 9.37
C LEU A 143 2.60 -3.20 9.92
N ASN A 144 3.51 -2.85 9.01
CA ASN A 144 4.84 -2.29 9.30
C ASN A 144 4.82 -1.07 10.23
N TYR A 145 3.76 -0.27 10.22
CA TYR A 145 3.63 0.88 11.12
C TYR A 145 3.61 0.50 12.61
N MET A 146 3.24 -0.74 12.93
CA MET A 146 3.29 -1.27 14.29
C MET A 146 4.71 -1.46 14.82
N ALA A 147 5.74 -1.41 13.97
CA ALA A 147 7.13 -1.46 14.41
C ALA A 147 7.69 -0.09 14.86
N TYR A 148 6.88 0.98 14.84
CA TYR A 148 7.32 2.31 15.23
C TYR A 148 7.86 2.33 16.67
N GLY A 149 9.11 2.70 16.86
CA GLY A 149 9.73 2.76 18.19
C GLY A 149 10.16 1.41 18.77
N SER A 150 10.12 0.34 17.96
CA SER A 150 10.64 -0.98 18.34
C SER A 150 12.09 -0.89 18.88
N PRO A 151 12.41 -1.62 19.96
CA PRO A 151 13.77 -1.65 20.52
C PRO A 151 14.73 -2.57 19.75
N LYS A 152 14.27 -3.31 18.74
CA LYS A 152 15.11 -4.27 17.99
C LYS A 152 16.12 -3.51 17.10
N ALA A 153 17.34 -4.03 17.02
CA ALA A 153 18.42 -3.42 16.26
C ALA A 153 18.07 -3.32 14.77
N GLY A 154 18.03 -2.09 14.25
CA GLY A 154 17.71 -1.79 12.85
C GLY A 154 16.23 -1.97 12.50
N ALA A 155 15.31 -1.98 13.48
CA ALA A 155 13.88 -2.12 13.22
C ALA A 155 13.34 -1.00 12.31
N LYS A 156 13.81 0.23 12.50
CA LYS A 156 13.45 1.37 11.65
C LYS A 156 13.67 1.08 10.18
N GLU A 157 14.79 0.48 9.80
CA GLU A 157 15.09 0.18 8.41
C GLU A 157 14.44 -1.16 7.97
N LYS A 158 14.62 -2.21 8.78
CA LYS A 158 14.23 -3.58 8.41
C LYS A 158 12.73 -3.83 8.49
N ALA A 159 12.05 -3.28 9.49
CA ALA A 159 10.62 -3.47 9.67
C ALA A 159 9.81 -2.52 8.78
N PHE A 160 10.23 -1.26 8.61
CA PHE A 160 9.49 -0.33 7.74
C PHE A 160 9.78 -0.54 6.25
N LYS A 161 10.91 -1.15 5.88
CA LYS A 161 11.27 -1.41 4.47
C LYS A 161 11.19 -0.13 3.62
N GLY A 162 11.60 1.00 4.20
CA GLY A 162 11.57 2.32 3.55
C GLY A 162 10.22 3.04 3.56
N LEU A 163 9.16 2.45 4.12
CA LEU A 163 7.93 3.20 4.42
C LEU A 163 8.24 4.40 5.33
N GLN A 164 7.38 5.41 5.28
CA GLN A 164 7.51 6.58 6.14
C GLN A 164 7.52 6.15 7.61
N TYR A 165 8.52 6.59 8.36
CA TYR A 165 8.66 6.23 9.77
C TYR A 165 7.70 7.07 10.62
N THR A 166 6.45 6.59 10.72
CA THR A 166 5.34 7.27 11.40
C THR A 166 4.46 6.24 12.14
N PRO A 167 3.91 6.58 13.33
CA PRO A 167 3.00 5.71 14.07
C PRO A 167 1.55 5.82 13.53
N TRP A 168 1.30 5.33 12.31
CA TRP A 168 0.02 5.55 11.62
C TRP A 168 -1.21 5.00 12.38
N LEU A 169 -1.07 3.83 13.02
CA LEU A 169 -2.13 3.25 13.84
C LEU A 169 -2.12 3.90 15.23
N PHE A 170 -1.07 3.67 16.01
CA PHE A 170 -0.78 4.38 17.26
C PHE A 170 0.71 4.32 17.56
N ASP A 171 1.19 5.17 18.47
CA ASP A 171 2.58 5.18 18.92
C ASP A 171 2.74 4.26 20.13
N PRO A 172 3.36 3.07 20.00
CA PRO A 172 3.46 2.13 21.10
C PRO A 172 4.47 2.57 22.17
N THR A 173 5.24 3.64 21.92
CA THR A 173 6.21 4.20 22.87
C THR A 173 5.55 5.12 23.91
N LEU A 174 4.35 5.64 23.62
CA LEU A 174 3.59 6.49 24.55
C LEU A 174 2.83 5.67 25.59
N ASP A 175 2.48 6.29 26.71
CA ASP A 175 1.72 5.64 27.80
C ASP A 175 0.21 5.70 27.57
N THR A 176 -0.25 6.65 26.77
CA THR A 176 -1.66 6.82 26.40
C THR A 176 -1.83 6.56 24.90
N ILE A 177 -2.84 5.75 24.54
CA ILE A 177 -3.22 5.47 23.16
C ILE A 177 -4.61 6.06 22.89
N GLU A 178 -4.69 6.91 21.88
CA GLU A 178 -5.96 7.39 21.35
C GLU A 178 -6.54 6.35 20.36
N VAL A 179 -7.73 5.85 20.63
CA VAL A 179 -8.42 4.83 19.82
C VAL A 179 -9.63 5.45 19.13
N PRO A 180 -9.78 5.33 17.79
CA PRO A 180 -10.95 5.84 17.11
C PRO A 180 -12.14 4.88 17.28
N GLY A 181 -13.33 5.42 17.52
CA GLY A 181 -14.54 4.61 17.73
C GLY A 181 -14.51 3.85 19.06
N THR A 182 -15.03 2.63 19.04
CA THR A 182 -15.01 1.71 20.20
C THR A 182 -13.70 0.93 20.31
N GLY A 183 -12.90 0.93 19.23
CA GLY A 183 -11.68 0.13 19.13
C GLY A 183 -11.92 -1.32 18.75
N GLU A 184 -13.18 -1.74 18.60
CA GLU A 184 -13.59 -3.09 18.16
C GLU A 184 -13.91 -3.13 16.66
N GLU A 185 -13.93 -1.99 15.98
CA GLU A 185 -14.13 -1.94 14.53
C GLU A 185 -12.97 -2.63 13.82
N GLN A 186 -13.29 -3.68 13.07
CA GLN A 186 -12.29 -4.49 12.38
C GLN A 186 -11.74 -3.76 11.15
N PHE A 187 -10.45 -3.98 10.89
CA PHE A 187 -9.77 -3.54 9.68
C PHE A 187 -8.68 -4.52 9.24
N VAL A 188 -8.32 -4.42 7.97
CA VAL A 188 -7.25 -5.24 7.39
C VAL A 188 -5.88 -4.59 7.60
N VAL A 189 -4.91 -5.42 7.99
CA VAL A 189 -3.48 -5.08 8.01
C VAL A 189 -2.69 -6.10 7.18
N THR A 190 -1.70 -5.63 6.43
CA THR A 190 -0.83 -6.52 5.63
C THR A 190 0.61 -6.02 5.68
N GLU A 191 1.58 -6.92 5.86
CA GLU A 191 3.02 -6.58 5.80
C GLU A 191 3.41 -6.24 4.34
N VAL A 192 4.17 -5.16 4.15
CA VAL A 192 4.58 -4.70 2.80
C VAL A 192 5.35 -5.75 1.99
N GLU A 193 6.11 -6.61 2.67
CA GLU A 193 6.79 -7.74 2.05
C GLU A 193 5.76 -8.72 1.43
N ASP A 194 4.73 -9.08 2.18
CA ASP A 194 3.68 -9.98 1.73
C ASP A 194 2.88 -9.39 0.58
N ILE A 195 2.57 -8.10 0.65
CA ILE A 195 1.90 -7.37 -0.44
C ILE A 195 2.64 -7.60 -1.76
N THR A 196 3.96 -7.38 -1.74
CA THR A 196 4.77 -7.46 -2.95
C THR A 196 4.98 -8.90 -3.45
N LYS A 197 5.04 -9.89 -2.54
CA LYS A 197 5.10 -11.31 -2.89
C LYS A 197 3.79 -11.79 -3.53
N VAL A 198 2.65 -11.46 -2.92
CA VAL A 198 1.32 -11.80 -3.44
C VAL A 198 1.16 -11.23 -4.84
N VAL A 199 1.44 -9.94 -5.04
CA VAL A 199 1.35 -9.33 -6.38
C VAL A 199 2.27 -10.03 -7.36
N ALA A 200 3.53 -10.30 -7.01
CA ALA A 200 4.45 -10.98 -7.91
C ALA A 200 3.97 -12.39 -8.33
N ASP A 201 3.29 -13.12 -7.44
CA ASP A 201 2.75 -14.45 -7.70
C ASP A 201 1.48 -14.44 -8.57
N VAL A 202 0.63 -13.43 -8.40
CA VAL A 202 -0.70 -13.41 -9.03
C VAL A 202 -0.84 -12.48 -10.23
N VAL A 203 0.07 -11.50 -10.43
CA VAL A 203 -0.08 -10.45 -11.46
C VAL A 203 -0.30 -10.97 -12.90
N GLY A 204 0.23 -12.15 -13.22
CA GLY A 204 0.07 -12.79 -14.52
C GLY A 204 -1.25 -13.54 -14.73
N ARG A 205 -2.05 -13.73 -13.68
CA ARG A 205 -3.30 -14.53 -13.68
C ARG A 205 -4.47 -13.68 -14.13
N ASP A 206 -5.33 -14.21 -15.00
CA ASP A 206 -6.45 -13.45 -15.56
C ASP A 206 -7.49 -13.10 -14.50
N GLU A 207 -7.64 -13.94 -13.48
CA GLU A 207 -8.57 -13.81 -12.36
C GLU A 207 -8.41 -12.47 -11.61
N VAL A 208 -7.17 -11.99 -11.49
CA VAL A 208 -6.83 -10.72 -10.82
C VAL A 208 -7.45 -9.52 -11.55
N TRP A 209 -7.61 -9.62 -12.86
CA TRP A 209 -8.00 -8.49 -13.71
C TRP A 209 -9.49 -8.49 -14.07
N ARG A 210 -10.29 -9.38 -13.46
CA ARG A 210 -11.74 -9.50 -13.68
C ARG A 210 -12.60 -8.66 -12.73
N GLN A 211 -11.96 -7.95 -11.79
CA GLN A 211 -12.62 -7.15 -10.78
C GLN A 211 -11.92 -5.80 -10.62
N GLU A 212 -12.68 -4.75 -10.28
CA GLU A 212 -12.13 -3.40 -10.13
C GLU A 212 -11.16 -3.29 -8.95
N VAL A 213 -11.34 -4.12 -7.92
CA VAL A 213 -10.54 -4.10 -6.70
C VAL A 213 -10.15 -5.53 -6.35
N SER A 214 -8.85 -5.78 -6.22
CA SER A 214 -8.25 -7.05 -5.86
C SER A 214 -7.62 -6.95 -4.49
N THR A 215 -8.19 -7.65 -3.53
CA THR A 215 -7.93 -7.46 -2.10
C THR A 215 -7.03 -8.56 -1.57
N MET A 216 -5.99 -8.17 -0.85
CA MET A 216 -5.12 -9.05 -0.07
C MET A 216 -5.25 -8.73 1.41
N VAL A 217 -5.32 -9.78 2.23
CA VAL A 217 -5.53 -9.68 3.67
C VAL A 217 -4.42 -10.43 4.38
N GLY A 218 -3.48 -9.72 5.02
CA GLY A 218 -2.51 -10.34 5.93
C GLY A 218 -3.18 -10.83 7.20
N ALA A 219 -3.88 -9.92 7.88
CA ALA A 219 -4.72 -10.22 9.03
C ALA A 219 -5.90 -9.24 9.12
N VAL A 220 -7.00 -9.71 9.74
CA VAL A 220 -8.09 -8.85 10.21
C VAL A 220 -7.87 -8.64 11.71
N THR A 221 -7.90 -7.39 12.17
CA THR A 221 -7.68 -7.02 13.57
C THR A 221 -8.55 -5.81 13.95
N CYS A 222 -8.63 -5.48 15.23
CA CYS A 222 -9.09 -4.17 15.70
C CYS A 222 -8.03 -3.46 16.58
N PHE A 223 -8.27 -2.20 16.97
CA PHE A 223 -7.34 -1.45 17.84
C PHE A 223 -7.16 -2.15 19.19
N ASN A 224 -8.25 -2.63 19.79
CA ASN A 224 -8.19 -3.27 21.09
C ASN A 224 -7.40 -4.59 21.06
N GLU A 225 -7.46 -5.34 19.95
CA GLU A 225 -6.60 -6.52 19.73
C GLU A 225 -5.13 -6.16 19.60
N LEU A 226 -4.80 -5.14 18.79
CA LEU A 226 -3.42 -4.67 18.64
C LEU A 226 -2.83 -4.21 19.97
N ILE A 227 -3.61 -3.47 20.77
CA ILE A 227 -3.19 -3.02 22.11
C ILE A 227 -2.97 -4.22 23.02
N ARG A 228 -3.92 -5.16 23.10
CA ARG A 228 -3.79 -6.38 23.92
C ARG A 228 -2.54 -7.19 23.55
N GLU A 229 -2.27 -7.39 22.27
CA GLU A 229 -1.06 -8.10 21.83
C GLU A 229 0.22 -7.33 22.17
N MET A 230 0.23 -6.00 21.98
CA MET A 230 1.36 -5.16 22.39
C MET A 230 1.63 -5.26 23.90
N GLU A 231 0.59 -5.17 24.73
CA GLU A 231 0.73 -5.32 26.19
C GLU A 231 1.24 -6.70 26.57
N ARG A 232 0.74 -7.76 25.91
CA ARG A 232 1.16 -9.15 26.14
C ARG A 232 2.65 -9.33 25.83
N ILE A 233 3.11 -8.79 24.70
CA ILE A 233 4.47 -9.01 24.19
C ILE A 233 5.49 -8.15 24.94
N THR A 234 5.15 -6.89 25.21
CA THR A 234 6.09 -5.91 25.81
C THR A 234 6.01 -5.85 27.34
N GLY A 235 4.89 -6.28 27.93
CA GLY A 235 4.59 -6.08 29.34
C GLY A 235 4.20 -4.63 29.70
N LYS A 236 4.26 -3.68 28.76
CA LYS A 236 3.81 -2.31 28.96
C LYS A 236 2.29 -2.28 29.04
N LYS A 237 1.74 -1.44 29.93
CA LYS A 237 0.30 -1.16 30.00
C LYS A 237 0.01 0.22 29.44
N TYR A 238 -1.11 0.36 28.75
CA TYR A 238 -1.52 1.61 28.13
C TYR A 238 -2.79 2.15 28.79
N GLU A 239 -2.84 3.46 28.96
CA GLU A 239 -4.11 4.17 29.16
C GLU A 239 -4.80 4.32 27.80
N VAL A 240 -6.02 3.81 27.66
CA VAL A 240 -6.76 3.85 26.39
C VAL A 240 -7.81 4.96 26.44
N VAL A 241 -7.72 5.90 25.51
CA VAL A 241 -8.67 7.01 25.37
C VAL A 241 -9.42 6.86 24.06
N TYR A 242 -10.70 6.51 24.16
CA TYR A 242 -11.58 6.34 23.00
C TYR A 242 -12.05 7.70 22.46
N GLN A 243 -12.11 7.81 21.14
CA GLN A 243 -12.57 8.98 20.41
C GLN A 243 -13.82 8.61 19.63
N ASP A 244 -14.97 9.01 20.16
CA ASP A 244 -16.24 8.80 19.47
C ASP A 244 -16.30 9.55 18.13
N ILE A 245 -17.28 9.15 17.30
CA ILE A 245 -17.46 9.71 15.96
C ILE A 245 -17.62 11.24 15.99
N ALA A 246 -18.36 11.78 16.95
CA ALA A 246 -18.61 13.22 17.04
C ALA A 246 -17.32 14.00 17.35
N LEU A 247 -16.46 13.47 18.21
CA LEU A 247 -15.15 14.04 18.49
C LEU A 247 -14.23 13.99 17.27
N LEU A 248 -14.22 12.87 16.53
CA LEU A 248 -13.44 12.76 15.29
C LEU A 248 -13.92 13.76 14.23
N GLU A 249 -15.23 13.90 14.03
CA GLU A 249 -15.82 14.89 13.11
C GLU A 249 -15.45 16.33 13.52
N LYS A 250 -15.47 16.63 14.82
CA LYS A 250 -15.01 17.93 15.34
C LYS A 250 -13.52 18.17 15.03
N LYS A 251 -12.66 17.17 15.29
CA LYS A 251 -11.22 17.26 14.99
C LYS A 251 -10.97 17.51 13.50
N ILE A 252 -11.71 16.86 12.61
CA ILE A 252 -11.64 17.08 11.15
C ILE A 252 -11.99 18.54 10.80
N ALA A 253 -13.06 19.08 11.41
CA ALA A 253 -13.52 20.44 11.14
C ALA A 253 -12.55 21.52 11.65
N GLU A 254 -11.86 21.26 12.77
CA GLU A 254 -10.89 22.19 13.38
C GLU A 254 -9.48 22.08 12.77
N GLU A 255 -9.18 20.98 12.09
CA GLU A 255 -7.86 20.73 11.51
C GLU A 255 -7.59 21.59 10.27
N THR A 256 -6.42 22.20 10.24
CA THR A 256 -6.03 23.19 9.22
C THR A 256 -5.01 22.66 8.23
N THR A 257 -4.30 21.59 8.59
CA THR A 257 -3.30 20.96 7.73
C THR A 257 -3.96 19.86 6.89
N GLN A 258 -3.57 19.75 5.62
CA GLN A 258 -4.07 18.68 4.75
C GLN A 258 -3.74 17.29 5.30
N MET A 259 -2.52 17.09 5.81
CA MET A 259 -2.10 15.81 6.38
C MET A 259 -2.76 15.49 7.72
N GLY A 260 -2.98 16.47 8.59
CA GLY A 260 -3.75 16.26 9.81
C GLY A 260 -5.20 15.89 9.49
N ARG A 261 -5.81 16.56 8.50
CA ARG A 261 -7.20 16.28 8.12
C ARG A 261 -7.30 14.86 7.56
N PHE A 262 -6.38 14.49 6.67
CA PHE A 262 -6.26 13.13 6.15
C PHE A 262 -6.16 12.09 7.27
N TYR A 263 -5.33 12.33 8.30
CA TYR A 263 -5.19 11.45 9.44
C TYR A 263 -6.51 11.26 10.21
N TRP A 264 -7.25 12.34 10.48
CA TRP A 264 -8.52 12.26 11.20
C TRP A 264 -9.66 11.64 10.36
N GLU A 265 -9.74 11.97 9.07
CA GLU A 265 -10.70 11.34 8.13
C GLU A 265 -10.46 9.83 8.01
N TYR A 266 -9.20 9.41 7.94
CA TYR A 266 -8.84 8.00 7.91
C TYR A 266 -9.26 7.29 9.21
N ARG A 267 -9.01 7.91 10.36
CA ARG A 267 -9.46 7.40 11.66
C ARG A 267 -10.98 7.33 11.78
N LEU A 268 -11.70 8.29 11.21
CA LEU A 268 -13.17 8.24 11.12
C LEU A 268 -13.65 7.07 10.26
N CYS A 269 -12.95 6.73 9.17
CA CYS A 269 -13.25 5.54 8.37
C CYS A 269 -13.09 4.24 9.18
N LEU A 270 -12.02 4.15 9.98
CA LEU A 270 -11.81 3.02 10.90
C LEU A 270 -12.93 2.94 11.95
N ALA A 271 -13.25 4.06 12.62
CA ALA A 271 -14.32 4.14 13.62
C ALA A 271 -15.72 3.80 13.07
N ARG A 272 -15.92 3.94 11.75
CA ARG A 272 -17.17 3.58 11.07
C ARG A 272 -17.18 2.13 10.56
N GLY A 273 -16.13 1.34 10.83
CA GLY A 273 -16.02 -0.06 10.42
C GLY A 273 -15.91 -0.25 8.91
N LYS A 274 -15.43 0.74 8.16
CA LYS A 274 -15.39 0.72 6.69
C LYS A 274 -14.17 0.01 6.10
N CYS A 275 -13.21 -0.41 6.92
CA CYS A 275 -11.90 -0.90 6.48
C CYS A 275 -11.72 -2.43 6.60
N ASN A 276 -12.81 -3.18 6.80
CA ASN A 276 -12.81 -4.65 6.78
C ASN A 276 -13.29 -5.15 5.42
N VAL A 277 -12.48 -5.99 4.78
CA VAL A 277 -12.71 -6.49 3.42
C VAL A 277 -12.37 -7.97 3.32
N GLN A 278 -13.03 -8.66 2.39
CA GLN A 278 -12.79 -10.08 2.15
C GLN A 278 -11.63 -10.27 1.16
N PRO A 279 -10.77 -11.27 1.37
CA PRO A 279 -9.65 -11.51 0.46
C PRO A 279 -10.14 -12.07 -0.88
N SER A 280 -9.62 -11.54 -1.98
CA SER A 280 -9.75 -12.16 -3.31
C SER A 280 -8.43 -12.76 -3.78
N LEU A 281 -7.30 -12.14 -3.44
CA LEU A 281 -5.97 -12.56 -3.90
C LEU A 281 -5.38 -13.69 -3.07
N ASN A 282 -5.70 -13.79 -1.77
CA ASN A 282 -5.20 -14.89 -0.92
C ASN A 282 -5.60 -16.27 -1.47
N ASN A 283 -6.75 -16.38 -2.14
CA ASN A 283 -7.22 -17.64 -2.73
C ASN A 283 -6.52 -17.99 -4.05
N LEU A 284 -5.69 -17.08 -4.57
CA LEU A 284 -4.94 -17.23 -5.81
C LEU A 284 -3.46 -17.51 -5.54
N THR A 285 -3.04 -17.72 -4.30
CA THR A 285 -1.64 -17.97 -3.96
C THR A 285 -1.54 -18.95 -2.81
N ASP A 286 -0.46 -19.73 -2.77
CA ASP A 286 -0.16 -20.65 -1.65
C ASP A 286 0.66 -19.95 -0.54
N LEU A 287 0.89 -18.63 -0.65
CA LEU A 287 1.64 -17.87 0.33
C LEU A 287 0.86 -17.77 1.65
N SER A 288 1.52 -18.15 2.74
CA SER A 288 1.10 -17.79 4.10
C SER A 288 1.55 -16.36 4.38
N LEU A 289 0.61 -15.47 4.69
CA LEU A 289 0.91 -14.07 4.99
C LEU A 289 1.16 -13.88 6.49
N THR A 290 2.00 -12.92 6.84
CA THR A 290 2.39 -12.60 8.22
C THR A 290 1.18 -12.12 9.02
N GLY A 291 0.91 -12.80 10.13
CA GLY A 291 -0.12 -12.39 11.09
C GLY A 291 0.33 -11.28 12.06
N VAL A 292 -0.63 -10.65 12.74
CA VAL A 292 -0.35 -9.60 13.75
C VAL A 292 0.61 -10.07 14.83
N THR A 293 0.29 -11.18 15.51
CA THR A 293 1.11 -11.70 16.62
C THR A 293 2.52 -12.03 16.15
N GLU A 294 2.67 -12.71 15.00
CA GLU A 294 3.98 -13.04 14.44
C GLU A 294 4.81 -11.79 14.18
N PHE A 295 4.22 -10.76 13.56
CA PHE A 295 4.91 -9.51 13.29
C PHE A 295 5.33 -8.78 14.57
N LEU A 296 4.43 -8.69 15.55
CA LEU A 296 4.70 -8.02 16.82
C LEU A 296 5.76 -8.76 17.63
N GLU A 297 5.74 -10.09 17.70
CA GLU A 297 6.78 -10.87 18.39
C GLU A 297 8.15 -10.68 17.74
N ARG A 298 8.20 -10.67 16.41
CA ARG A 298 9.43 -10.42 15.64
C ARG A 298 10.07 -9.07 16.00
N TRP A 299 9.26 -8.01 16.14
CA TRP A 299 9.76 -6.65 16.32
C TRP A 299 9.71 -6.10 17.75
N TRP A 300 8.92 -6.70 18.64
CA TRP A 300 8.75 -6.21 20.03
C TRP A 300 8.99 -7.28 21.08
N GLY A 301 9.04 -8.55 20.69
CA GLY A 301 9.39 -9.64 21.60
C GLY A 301 10.76 -9.44 22.22
N LYS A 302 11.02 -10.14 23.34
CA LYS A 302 12.34 -10.14 23.98
C LYS A 302 13.42 -10.53 22.96
N LYS A 303 14.65 -10.06 23.14
CA LYS A 303 15.78 -10.58 22.35
C LYS A 303 15.80 -12.10 22.52
N ASP A 304 15.99 -12.83 21.42
CA ASP A 304 16.46 -14.20 21.57
C ASP A 304 17.77 -14.08 22.35
N ASP A 305 17.82 -14.71 23.52
CA ASP A 305 19.03 -14.78 24.33
C ASP A 305 20.06 -15.61 23.52
N GLU A 306 20.86 -14.93 22.70
CA GLU A 306 22.13 -15.44 22.16
C GLU A 306 23.29 -15.09 23.11
#